data_AF-V6JTE9-F1
#
_entry.id   AF-V6JTE9-F1
#
_cell.length_a   1.000
_cell.length_b   1.000
_cell.length_c   1.000
_cell.angle_alpha   90.00
_cell.angle_beta   90.00
_cell.angle_gamma   90.00
#
_symmetry.space_group_name_H-M   'P 1'
#
loop_
_entity.id
_entity.type
_entity.pdbx_description
1 polymer ?
#
loop_
_entity_poly.entity_id
_entity_poly.type
_entity_poly.pdbx_seq_one_letter_code
_entity_poly.pdbx_strand_id
1 'polypeptide(L)'
;MNMGSEFYISSDALESLSKDFDTEADKLGEELAKFKPKTDSEAIHDGFGFLTESDEVTSAYIDLANHTTQAVEGLQRHLNDIADGIKDNSSNTKKADEELEDLFNGEGK
;
A
#
# COMPACT_ATOMS: atom_id res chain seq x y z
N MET A 1 -21.24 -10.70 -29.72
CA MET A 1 -20.04 -10.44 -28.93
C MET A 1 -20.50 -9.83 -27.61
N ASN A 2 -20.35 -10.55 -26.50
CA ASN A 2 -20.73 -10.06 -25.18
C ASN A 2 -19.57 -9.20 -24.65
N MET A 3 -19.56 -7.91 -24.99
CA MET A 3 -18.58 -6.95 -24.44
C MET A 3 -18.74 -6.79 -22.92
N GLY A 4 -19.86 -7.21 -22.31
CA GLY A 4 -20.07 -7.05 -20.86
C GLY A 4 -19.27 -8.02 -20.00
N SER A 5 -19.04 -9.26 -20.46
CA SER A 5 -18.42 -10.30 -19.62
C SER A 5 -16.88 -10.23 -19.56
N GLU A 6 -16.22 -9.67 -20.57
CA GLU A 6 -14.75 -9.55 -20.58
C GLU A 6 -14.23 -8.40 -19.71
N PHE A 7 -15.08 -7.45 -19.36
CA PHE A 7 -14.73 -6.26 -18.55
C PHE A 7 -15.41 -6.23 -17.18
N TYR A 8 -16.27 -7.20 -16.88
CA TYR A 8 -16.92 -7.29 -15.58
C TYR A 8 -16.00 -7.96 -14.55
N ILE A 9 -15.68 -7.23 -13.50
CA ILE A 9 -15.01 -7.75 -12.30
C ILE A 9 -16.03 -7.62 -11.16
N SER A 10 -16.29 -8.71 -10.43
CA SER A 10 -17.23 -8.66 -9.32
C SER A 10 -16.74 -7.76 -8.19
N SER A 11 -17.67 -7.13 -7.47
CA SER A 11 -17.38 -6.35 -6.26
C SER A 11 -16.54 -7.15 -5.26
N ASP A 12 -16.86 -8.43 -5.04
CA ASP A 12 -16.11 -9.31 -4.13
C ASP A 12 -14.64 -9.49 -4.55
N ALA A 13 -14.37 -9.60 -5.87
CA ALA A 13 -13.00 -9.71 -6.37
C ALA A 13 -12.22 -8.41 -6.17
N LEU A 14 -12.87 -7.25 -6.35
CA LEU A 14 -12.28 -5.94 -6.07
C LEU A 14 -12.02 -5.76 -4.57
N GLU A 15 -12.96 -6.15 -3.70
CA GLU A 15 -12.75 -6.11 -2.25
C GLU A 15 -11.59 -7.00 -1.80
N SER A 16 -11.46 -8.20 -2.37
CA SER A 16 -10.32 -9.08 -2.07
C SER A 16 -9.01 -8.44 -2.49
N LEU A 17 -8.95 -7.89 -3.71
CA LEU A 17 -7.75 -7.25 -4.22
C LEU A 17 -7.35 -6.04 -3.36
N SER A 18 -8.32 -5.22 -2.95
CA SER A 18 -8.06 -4.08 -2.06
C SER A 18 -7.46 -4.52 -0.73
N LYS A 19 -7.99 -5.58 -0.12
CA LYS A 19 -7.44 -6.15 1.13
C LYS A 19 -6.01 -6.66 0.98
N ASP A 20 -5.66 -7.20 -0.19
CA ASP A 20 -4.29 -7.63 -0.46
C ASP A 20 -3.33 -6.43 -0.46
N PHE A 21 -3.72 -5.31 -1.08
CA PHE A 21 -2.93 -4.07 -1.05
C PHE A 21 -2.79 -3.49 0.36
N ASP A 22 -3.88 -3.41 1.13
CA ASP A 22 -3.85 -2.97 2.53
C ASP A 22 -2.90 -3.87 3.36
N THR A 23 -2.99 -5.18 3.18
CA THR A 23 -2.16 -6.16 3.90
C THR A 23 -0.66 -5.97 3.61
N GLU A 24 -0.30 -5.73 2.36
CA GLU A 24 1.10 -5.47 2.00
C GLU A 24 1.59 -4.11 2.49
N ALA A 25 0.72 -3.09 2.51
CA ALA A 25 1.03 -1.80 3.10
C ALA A 25 1.30 -1.92 4.62
N ASP A 26 0.48 -2.69 5.33
CA ASP A 26 0.65 -2.96 6.76
C ASP A 26 1.97 -3.69 7.04
N LYS A 27 2.30 -4.73 6.26
CA LYS A 27 3.58 -5.45 6.38
C LYS A 27 4.77 -4.52 6.17
N LEU A 28 4.72 -3.63 5.19
CA LEU A 28 5.79 -2.63 4.99
C LEU A 28 5.90 -1.70 6.19
N GLY A 29 4.77 -1.25 6.75
CA GLY A 29 4.73 -0.44 7.96
C GLY A 29 5.36 -1.15 9.17
N GLU A 30 5.07 -2.43 9.36
CA GLU A 30 5.66 -3.25 10.43
C GLU A 30 7.17 -3.42 10.28
N GLU A 31 7.65 -3.75 9.08
CA GLU A 31 9.08 -3.89 8.83
C GLU A 31 9.81 -2.56 9.00
N LEU A 32 9.19 -1.46 8.55
CA LEU A 32 9.74 -0.13 8.77
C LEU A 32 9.81 0.25 10.26
N ALA A 33 8.79 -0.11 11.05
CA ALA A 33 8.79 0.10 12.50
C ALA A 33 9.91 -0.68 13.21
N LYS A 34 10.30 -1.85 12.67
CA LYS A 34 11.46 -2.63 13.16
C LYS A 34 12.80 -2.07 12.68
N PHE A 35 12.82 -1.45 11.50
CA PHE A 35 14.03 -0.89 10.87
C PHE A 35 14.48 0.41 11.51
N LYS A 36 13.57 1.37 11.70
CA LYS A 36 13.86 2.72 12.23
C LYS A 36 14.71 2.72 13.51
N PRO A 37 14.37 2.00 14.59
CA PRO A 37 15.15 2.04 15.83
C PRO A 37 16.53 1.37 15.72
N LYS A 38 16.79 0.61 14.65
CA LYS A 38 18.10 0.00 14.39
C LYS A 38 18.99 0.85 13.48
N THR A 39 18.43 1.91 12.93
CA THR A 39 19.04 2.74 11.89
C THR A 39 18.86 4.23 12.16
N ASP A 40 18.49 4.59 13.38
CA ASP A 40 18.58 5.97 13.82
C ASP A 40 20.06 6.39 13.98
N SER A 41 20.29 7.69 14.04
CA SER A 41 21.63 8.25 14.09
C SER A 41 22.44 7.77 15.29
N GLU A 42 21.80 7.47 16.42
CA GLU A 42 22.48 7.03 17.64
C GLU A 42 22.88 5.56 17.50
N ALA A 43 21.95 4.70 17.05
CA ALA A 43 22.22 3.28 16.79
C ALA A 43 23.29 3.07 15.71
N ILE A 44 23.29 3.90 14.65
CA ILE A 44 24.33 3.87 13.61
C ILE A 44 25.68 4.30 14.18
N HIS A 45 25.71 5.41 14.92
CA HIS A 45 26.93 5.92 15.54
C HIS A 45 27.53 4.92 16.54
N ASP A 46 26.69 4.32 17.39
CA ASP A 46 27.09 3.30 18.35
C ASP A 46 27.55 2.00 17.69
N GLY A 47 26.90 1.60 16.59
CA GLY A 47 27.24 0.40 15.83
C GLY A 47 28.59 0.50 15.11
N PHE A 48 28.93 1.68 14.58
CA PHE A 48 30.26 1.94 14.02
C PHE A 48 31.33 2.13 15.11
N GLY A 49 30.94 2.68 16.26
CA GLY A 49 31.84 2.95 17.38
C GLY A 49 33.00 3.88 17.01
N PHE A 50 34.01 3.95 17.88
CA PHE A 50 35.24 4.73 17.65
C PHE A 50 36.10 4.19 16.48
N LEU A 51 35.73 3.06 15.86
CA LEU A 51 36.57 2.29 14.92
C LEU A 51 36.44 2.74 13.46
N THR A 52 35.49 3.59 13.14
CA THR A 52 35.47 4.33 11.88
C THR A 52 35.58 5.82 12.18
N GLU A 53 36.79 6.36 12.29
CA GLU A 53 37.06 7.81 12.41
C GLU A 53 36.60 8.62 11.17
N SER A 54 35.82 8.03 10.27
CA SER A 54 35.31 8.68 9.07
C SER A 54 33.86 9.10 9.31
N ASP A 55 33.70 10.33 9.80
CA ASP A 55 32.40 11.03 9.87
C ASP A 55 31.63 10.96 8.54
N GLU A 56 32.35 10.90 7.42
CA GLU A 56 31.81 10.74 6.07
C GLU A 56 31.06 9.41 5.90
N VAL A 57 31.62 8.29 6.38
CA VAL A 57 30.97 6.96 6.27
C VAL A 57 29.74 6.89 7.16
N THR A 58 29.83 7.39 8.39
CA THR A 58 28.69 7.44 9.32
C THR A 58 27.55 8.29 8.74
N SER A 59 27.89 9.46 8.19
CA SER A 59 26.91 10.36 7.55
C SER A 59 26.25 9.71 6.34
N ALA A 60 27.03 9.06 5.47
CA ALA A 60 26.49 8.37 4.30
C ALA A 60 25.52 7.24 4.67
N TYR A 61 25.77 6.53 5.78
CA TYR A 61 24.89 5.47 6.25
C TYR A 61 23.60 6.02 6.86
N ILE A 62 23.68 7.14 7.60
CA ILE A 62 22.51 7.87 8.10
C ILE A 62 21.63 8.35 6.94
N ASP A 63 22.24 8.95 5.91
CA ASP A 63 21.51 9.40 4.72
C ASP A 63 20.85 8.24 3.99
N LEU A 64 21.54 7.10 3.87
CA LEU A 64 20.99 5.89 3.27
C LEU A 64 19.79 5.35 4.07
N ALA A 65 19.89 5.30 5.40
CA ALA A 65 18.80 4.87 6.28
C ALA A 65 17.58 5.81 6.16
N ASN A 66 17.82 7.12 6.10
CA ASN A 66 16.78 8.12 5.92
C ASN A 66 16.08 7.99 4.55
N HIS A 67 16.84 7.87 3.46
CA HIS A 67 16.27 7.67 2.12
C HIS A 67 15.49 6.36 2.02
N THR A 68 16.00 5.28 2.63
CA THR A 68 15.30 3.99 2.67
C THR A 68 13.97 4.12 3.40
N THR A 69 13.97 4.78 4.56
CA THR A 69 12.76 5.06 5.34
C THR A 69 11.74 5.83 4.50
N GLN A 70 12.15 6.93 3.88
CA GLN A 70 11.27 7.76 3.05
C GLN A 70 10.71 7.00 1.84
N ALA A 71 11.53 6.18 1.18
CA ALA A 71 11.09 5.39 0.03
C ALA A 71 10.05 4.33 0.45
N VAL A 72 10.28 3.63 1.56
CA VAL A 72 9.34 2.61 2.06
C VAL A 72 8.04 3.25 2.56
N GLU A 73 8.10 4.40 3.24
CA GLU A 73 6.88 5.16 3.61
C GLU A 73 6.12 5.67 2.40
N GLY A 74 6.83 6.05 1.33
CA GLY A 74 6.22 6.42 0.06
C GLY A 74 5.50 5.22 -0.57
N LEU A 75 6.13 4.06 -0.60
CA LEU A 75 5.54 2.83 -1.13
C LEU A 75 4.32 2.39 -0.31
N GLN A 76 4.42 2.40 1.02
CA GLN A 76 3.29 2.09 1.91
C GLN A 76 2.08 2.97 1.61
N ARG A 77 2.27 4.30 1.51
CA ARG A 77 1.19 5.24 1.18
C ARG A 77 0.58 4.94 -0.19
N HIS A 78 1.42 4.64 -1.18
CA HIS A 78 0.93 4.33 -2.52
C HIS A 78 0.09 3.05 -2.58
N LEU A 79 0.47 2.02 -1.80
CA LEU A 79 -0.34 0.80 -1.68
C LEU A 79 -1.70 1.09 -1.04
N ASN A 80 -1.75 1.92 0.00
CA ASN A 80 -3.01 2.36 0.61
C ASN A 80 -3.88 3.15 -0.39
N ASP A 81 -3.30 4.09 -1.13
CA ASP A 81 -4.02 4.87 -2.14
C ASP A 81 -4.64 3.96 -3.22
N ILE A 82 -3.91 2.91 -3.63
CA ILE A 82 -4.42 1.90 -4.56
C ILE A 82 -5.56 1.10 -3.93
N ALA A 83 -5.39 0.65 -2.69
CA ALA A 83 -6.41 -0.10 -1.96
C ALA A 83 -7.72 0.71 -1.86
N ASP A 84 -7.63 1.99 -1.52
CA ASP A 84 -8.77 2.90 -1.42
C ASP A 84 -9.44 3.15 -2.77
N GLY A 85 -8.66 3.37 -3.83
CA GLY A 85 -9.22 3.48 -5.18
C GLY A 85 -9.95 2.21 -5.64
N ILE A 86 -9.48 1.02 -5.22
CA ILE A 86 -10.17 -0.25 -5.50
C ILE A 86 -11.44 -0.39 -4.65
N LYS A 87 -11.45 0.05 -3.38
CA LYS A 87 -12.67 0.07 -2.54
C LYS A 87 -13.75 0.95 -3.18
N ASP A 88 -13.36 2.13 -3.66
CA ASP A 88 -14.27 3.04 -4.35
C ASP A 88 -14.83 2.40 -5.62
N ASN A 89 -13.97 1.75 -6.41
CA ASN A 89 -14.42 1.02 -7.61
C ASN A 89 -15.37 -0.12 -7.26
N SER A 90 -15.08 -0.89 -6.21
CA SER A 90 -15.96 -1.96 -5.72
C SER A 90 -17.34 -1.43 -5.32
N SER A 91 -17.38 -0.32 -4.58
CA SER A 91 -18.63 0.33 -4.19
C SER A 91 -19.44 0.79 -5.41
N ASN A 92 -18.77 1.32 -6.44
CA ASN A 92 -19.43 1.74 -7.68
C ASN A 92 -19.96 0.54 -8.48
N THR A 93 -19.19 -0.54 -8.60
CA THR A 93 -19.64 -1.78 -9.24
C THR A 93 -20.88 -2.33 -8.55
N LYS A 94 -20.87 -2.40 -7.22
CA LYS A 94 -22.02 -2.90 -6.46
C LYS A 94 -23.28 -2.06 -6.68
N LYS A 95 -23.15 -0.73 -6.66
CA LYS A 95 -24.29 0.17 -6.93
C LYS A 95 -24.81 0.00 -8.36
N ALA A 96 -23.92 -0.14 -9.34
CA ALA A 96 -24.32 -0.36 -10.72
C ALA A 96 -25.07 -1.69 -10.89
N ASP A 97 -24.63 -2.75 -10.21
CA ASP A 97 -25.32 -4.05 -10.20
C ASP A 97 -26.71 -3.95 -9.54
N GLU A 98 -26.84 -3.24 -8.41
CA GLU A 98 -28.11 -2.96 -7.73
C GLU A 98 -29.07 -2.17 -8.63
N GLU A 99 -28.60 -1.12 -9.30
CA GLU A 99 -29.40 -0.30 -10.23
C GLU A 99 -29.87 -1.11 -11.46
N LEU A 100 -29.01 -1.98 -12.01
CA LEU A 100 -29.38 -2.87 -13.10
C LEU A 100 -30.43 -3.89 -12.66
N GLU A 101 -30.27 -4.49 -11.49
CA GLU A 101 -31.24 -5.41 -10.92
C GLU A 101 -32.61 -4.74 -10.73
N ASP A 102 -32.64 -3.52 -10.20
CA ASP A 102 -33.87 -2.74 -10.04
C ASP A 102 -34.55 -2.42 -11.37
N LEU A 103 -33.79 -2.09 -12.42
CA LEU A 103 -34.32 -1.86 -13.77
C LEU A 103 -34.97 -3.12 -14.34
N PHE A 104 -34.30 -4.28 -14.25
CA PHE A 104 -34.82 -5.54 -14.77
C PHE A 104 -36.01 -6.08 -13.95
N ASN A 105 -36.03 -5.85 -12.63
CA ASN A 105 -37.14 -6.24 -11.76
C ASN A 105 -38.30 -5.23 -11.79
N GLY A 106 -38.06 -4.00 -12.26
CA GLY A 106 -39.04 -2.92 -12.38
C GLY A 106 -39.88 -2.96 -13.67
N GLU A 107 -39.34 -3.49 -14.78
CA GLU A 107 -40.07 -3.64 -16.06
C GLU A 107 -41.08 -4.82 -16.08
N GLY A 108 -41.21 -5.57 -14.98
CA GLY A 108 -42.11 -6.72 -14.84
C GLY A 108 -43.48 -6.44 -14.22
N LYS A 109 -43.92 -5.17 -14.10
CA LYS A 109 -45.25 -4.80 -13.57
C LYS A 109 -46.06 -3.95 -14.54
#